data_AF-M0CM65-F1
#
_entry.id   AF-M0CM65-F1
#
_cell.length_a   1.000
_cell.length_b   1.000
_cell.length_c   1.000
_cell.angle_alpha   90.00
_cell.angle_beta   90.00
_cell.angle_gamma   90.00
#
_symmetry.space_group_name_H-M   'P 1'
#
loop_
_entity.id
_entity.type
_entity.pdbx_description
1 polymer ?
#
loop_
_entity_poly.entity_id
_entity_poly.type
_entity_poly.pdbx_seq_one_letter_code
_entity_poly.pdbx_strand_id
1 'polypeptide(L)'
;MLSKRQLRRVATWAVDSPNLLARQVNRAYHTRGFNRAFNHDGVSVVDEDWDTLIVLDACRYDLFEDRYDLPGTLSARESRAAHTSEFILGNFHERDLTDTVYVTASPILERGYQHKYDPSFHAVVNVWQEDGWDDEYNTVLPETMVEYALEAVERYPNKRLVVHFMQPH
;
A
#
# COMPACT_ATOMS: atom_id res chain seq x y z
N MET A 1 13.89 -29.05 -5.77
CA MET A 1 14.15 -29.95 -4.61
C MET A 1 14.73 -29.12 -3.48
N LEU A 2 14.09 -29.11 -2.30
CA LEU A 2 14.56 -28.32 -1.14
C LEU A 2 15.87 -28.90 -0.56
N SER A 3 16.82 -28.03 -0.25
CA SER A 3 18.11 -28.40 0.35
C SER A 3 17.92 -28.95 1.77
N LYS A 4 18.83 -29.84 2.22
CA LYS A 4 18.86 -30.39 3.59
C LYS A 4 18.87 -29.29 4.68
N ARG A 5 19.41 -28.10 4.39
CA ARG A 5 19.34 -26.93 5.28
C ARG A 5 17.94 -26.31 5.34
N GLN A 6 17.24 -26.23 4.20
CA GLN A 6 15.87 -25.74 4.14
C GLN A 6 14.91 -26.69 4.88
N LEU A 7 15.10 -28.01 4.73
CA LEU A 7 14.32 -29.03 5.43
C LEU A 7 14.51 -28.97 6.96
N ARG A 8 15.75 -28.80 7.45
CA ARG A 8 16.01 -28.62 8.88
C ARG A 8 15.35 -27.35 9.43
N ARG A 9 15.38 -26.25 8.68
CA ARG A 9 14.78 -24.95 9.07
C ARG A 9 13.25 -25.01 9.11
N VAL A 10 12.64 -25.72 8.18
CA VAL A 10 11.18 -25.97 8.17
C VAL A 10 10.77 -26.85 9.35
N ALA A 11 11.55 -27.87 9.69
CA ALA A 11 11.29 -28.73 10.85
C ALA A 11 11.44 -27.98 12.19
N THR A 12 12.40 -27.05 12.33
CA THR A 12 12.52 -26.20 13.52
C THR A 12 11.35 -25.21 13.63
N TRP A 13 10.94 -24.59 12.51
CA TRP A 13 9.76 -23.70 12.48
C TRP A 13 8.45 -24.42 12.83
N ALA A 14 8.30 -25.68 12.43
CA ALA A 14 7.12 -26.48 12.73
C ALA A 14 6.94 -26.75 14.23
N VAL A 15 8.04 -26.88 14.98
CA VAL A 15 8.02 -27.22 16.42
C VAL A 15 8.00 -25.95 17.28
N ASP A 16 8.81 -24.95 16.95
CA ASP A 16 9.00 -23.78 17.81
C ASP A 16 8.06 -22.61 17.48
N SER A 17 7.43 -22.60 16.31
CA SER A 17 6.60 -21.47 15.85
C SER A 17 5.56 -21.88 14.79
N PRO A 18 4.56 -22.69 15.16
CA PRO A 18 3.53 -23.17 14.24
C PRO A 18 2.77 -22.05 13.50
N ASN A 19 2.59 -20.88 14.14
CA ASN A 19 2.00 -19.70 13.52
C ASN A 19 2.82 -19.16 12.33
N LEU A 20 4.16 -19.25 12.40
CA LEU A 20 5.03 -18.84 11.30
C LEU A 20 4.93 -19.81 10.12
N LEU A 21 4.81 -21.11 10.40
CA LEU A 21 4.61 -22.11 9.35
C LEU A 21 3.25 -21.93 8.67
N ALA A 22 2.18 -21.74 9.44
CA ALA A 22 0.86 -21.41 8.91
C ALA A 22 0.89 -20.15 8.03
N ARG A 23 1.59 -19.09 8.47
CA ARG A 23 1.79 -17.88 7.68
C ARG A 23 2.54 -18.14 6.37
N GLN A 24 3.56 -18.99 6.37
CA GLN A 24 4.30 -19.33 5.14
C GLN A 24 3.45 -20.18 4.18
N VAL A 25 2.65 -21.12 4.69
CA VAL A 25 1.69 -21.89 3.88
C VAL A 25 0.63 -20.96 3.29
N ASN A 26 0.07 -20.05 4.09
CA ASN A 26 -0.89 -19.06 3.64
C ASN A 26 -0.30 -18.17 2.54
N ARG A 27 0.91 -17.66 2.76
CA ARG A 27 1.64 -16.88 1.75
C ARG A 27 1.87 -17.69 0.48
N ALA A 28 2.30 -18.94 0.59
CA ALA A 28 2.51 -19.82 -0.57
C ALA A 28 1.19 -20.04 -1.34
N TYR A 29 0.06 -20.21 -0.65
CA TYR A 29 -1.24 -20.36 -1.29
C TYR A 29 -1.63 -19.11 -2.10
N HIS A 30 -1.66 -17.93 -1.47
CA HIS A 30 -2.08 -16.68 -2.13
C HIS A 30 -1.11 -16.22 -3.22
N THR A 31 0.18 -16.51 -3.09
CA THR A 31 1.18 -16.21 -4.14
C THR A 31 1.29 -17.31 -5.20
N ARG A 32 0.41 -18.33 -5.19
CA ARG A 32 0.43 -19.51 -6.06
C ARG A 32 1.83 -20.17 -6.12
N GLY A 33 2.39 -20.45 -4.96
CA GLY A 33 3.72 -21.03 -4.78
C GLY A 33 4.85 -20.02 -4.96
N PHE A 34 4.65 -18.77 -4.55
CA PHE A 34 5.61 -17.66 -4.74
C PHE A 34 5.84 -17.27 -6.21
N ASN A 35 4.93 -17.64 -7.11
CA ASN A 35 5.00 -17.32 -8.54
C ASN A 35 4.29 -16.00 -8.88
N ARG A 36 3.46 -15.46 -7.97
CA ARG A 36 2.78 -14.17 -8.13
C ARG A 36 3.37 -13.14 -7.19
N ALA A 37 3.76 -12.00 -7.76
CA ALA A 37 4.28 -10.86 -7.00
C ALA A 37 3.17 -10.00 -6.39
N PHE A 38 1.97 -10.05 -6.98
CA PHE A 38 0.74 -9.41 -6.48
C PHE A 38 -0.48 -10.17 -7.05
N ASN A 39 -1.68 -9.83 -6.57
CA ASN A 39 -2.93 -10.41 -7.03
C ASN A 39 -3.41 -9.77 -8.34
N HIS A 40 -3.26 -10.47 -9.47
CA HIS A 40 -3.73 -9.99 -10.78
C HIS A 40 -5.25 -9.92 -10.91
N ASP A 41 -5.97 -10.68 -10.08
CA ASP A 41 -7.43 -10.77 -10.10
C ASP A 41 -8.09 -9.66 -9.24
N GLY A 42 -7.29 -8.91 -8.48
CA GLY A 42 -7.74 -7.77 -7.65
C GLY A 42 -7.93 -6.47 -8.44
N VAL A 43 -8.69 -5.54 -7.85
CA VAL A 43 -9.05 -4.25 -8.47
C VAL A 43 -7.81 -3.40 -8.73
N SER A 44 -7.65 -2.99 -9.98
CA SER A 44 -6.62 -2.05 -10.41
C SER A 44 -7.11 -0.63 -10.18
N VAL A 45 -6.68 -0.02 -9.08
CA VAL A 45 -7.21 1.29 -8.68
C VAL A 45 -6.95 2.35 -9.74
N VAL A 46 -5.86 2.26 -10.49
CA VAL A 46 -5.52 3.23 -11.54
C VAL A 46 -6.54 3.22 -12.69
N ASP A 47 -7.13 2.06 -12.98
CA ASP A 47 -8.09 1.86 -14.08
C ASP A 47 -9.53 2.24 -13.68
N GLU A 48 -9.78 2.50 -12.40
CA GLU A 48 -11.07 2.97 -11.89
C GLU A 48 -11.24 4.48 -12.15
N ASP A 49 -12.49 4.94 -12.20
CA ASP A 49 -12.84 6.35 -12.39
C ASP A 49 -12.92 7.07 -11.04
N TRP A 50 -11.98 7.99 -10.79
CA TRP A 50 -11.92 8.82 -9.59
C TRP A 50 -11.01 10.03 -9.79
N ASP A 51 -11.34 11.14 -9.12
CA ASP A 51 -10.50 12.33 -9.04
C ASP A 51 -9.49 12.23 -7.88
N THR A 52 -9.95 11.77 -6.70
CA THR A 52 -9.12 11.57 -5.51
C THR A 52 -9.34 10.19 -4.91
N LEU A 53 -8.25 9.43 -4.77
CA LEU A 53 -8.20 8.14 -4.08
C LEU A 53 -7.53 8.31 -2.71
N ILE A 54 -8.26 7.97 -1.64
CA ILE A 54 -7.73 7.94 -0.28
C ILE A 54 -7.42 6.48 0.09
N VAL A 55 -6.18 6.22 0.49
CA VAL A 55 -5.71 4.91 0.95
C VAL A 55 -5.39 4.98 2.44
N LEU A 56 -6.02 4.12 3.22
CA LEU A 56 -5.78 3.96 4.66
C LEU A 56 -5.03 2.65 4.91
N ASP A 57 -3.77 2.71 5.32
CA ASP A 57 -2.97 1.52 5.59
C ASP A 57 -3.52 0.73 6.78
N ALA A 58 -3.57 -0.60 6.64
CA ALA A 58 -4.08 -1.53 7.66
C ALA A 58 -5.53 -1.29 8.13
N CYS A 59 -6.33 -0.50 7.39
CA CYS A 59 -7.75 -0.32 7.69
C CYS A 59 -8.55 -1.57 7.32
N ARG A 60 -9.07 -2.28 8.32
CA ARG A 60 -9.95 -3.43 8.08
C ARG A 60 -11.33 -2.97 7.64
N TYR A 61 -11.90 -3.69 6.68
CA TYR A 61 -13.22 -3.39 6.13
C TYR A 61 -14.32 -3.37 7.21
N ASP A 62 -14.33 -4.34 8.13
CA ASP A 62 -15.35 -4.44 9.18
C ASP A 62 -15.25 -3.29 10.20
N LEU A 63 -14.04 -2.84 10.52
CA LEU A 63 -13.84 -1.66 11.37
C LEU A 63 -14.28 -0.37 10.65
N PHE A 64 -13.99 -0.26 9.35
CA PHE A 64 -14.44 0.88 8.55
C PHE A 64 -15.97 0.91 8.44
N GLU A 65 -16.60 -0.24 8.20
CA GLU A 65 -18.05 -0.40 8.13
C GLU A 65 -18.77 0.01 9.43
N ASP A 66 -18.17 -0.25 10.59
CA ASP A 66 -18.72 0.16 11.90
C ASP A 66 -18.64 1.68 12.13
N ARG A 67 -17.69 2.37 11.46
CA ARG A 67 -17.34 3.77 11.76
C ARG A 67 -17.62 4.76 10.64
N TYR A 68 -17.90 4.32 9.43
CA TYR A 68 -18.12 5.23 8.31
C TYR A 68 -19.44 5.99 8.46
N ASP A 69 -19.37 7.31 8.28
CA ASP A 69 -20.53 8.21 8.12
C ASP A 69 -20.33 9.07 6.85
N LEU A 70 -19.52 8.58 5.92
CA LEU A 70 -19.20 9.28 4.69
C LEU A 70 -20.33 9.11 3.66
N PRO A 71 -20.64 10.15 2.87
CA PRO A 71 -21.60 10.01 1.78
C PRO A 71 -21.08 9.02 0.73
N GLY A 72 -21.99 8.23 0.14
CA GLY A 72 -21.66 7.33 -0.95
C GLY A 72 -22.14 5.90 -0.72
N THR A 73 -21.49 4.94 -1.38
CA THR A 73 -21.80 3.52 -1.29
C THR A 73 -20.59 2.76 -0.75
N LEU A 74 -20.76 2.10 0.39
CA LEU A 74 -19.76 1.17 0.91
C LEU A 74 -19.85 -0.17 0.17
N SER A 75 -18.72 -0.69 -0.31
CA SER A 75 -18.65 -2.03 -0.90
C SER A 75 -17.30 -2.69 -0.62
N ALA A 76 -17.30 -4.01 -0.47
CA ALA A 76 -16.08 -4.78 -0.36
C ALA A 76 -15.50 -5.07 -1.75
N ARG A 77 -14.19 -4.87 -1.90
CA ARG A 77 -13.42 -5.17 -3.11
C ARG A 77 -12.13 -5.88 -2.72
N GLU A 78 -11.66 -6.78 -3.58
CA GLU A 78 -10.36 -7.43 -3.37
C GLU A 78 -9.25 -6.55 -3.95
N SER A 79 -8.30 -6.16 -3.11
CA SER A 79 -7.12 -5.39 -3.53
C SER A 79 -6.15 -6.27 -4.33
N ARG A 80 -5.33 -5.65 -5.18
CA ARG A 80 -4.18 -6.32 -5.82
C ARG A 80 -3.11 -6.74 -4.82
N ALA A 81 -3.15 -6.24 -3.60
CA ALA A 81 -2.13 -6.54 -2.60
C ALA A 81 -2.61 -6.32 -1.17
N ALA A 82 -2.02 -7.07 -0.24
CA ALA A 82 -2.23 -6.89 1.20
C ALA A 82 -1.19 -5.99 1.86
N HIS A 83 -0.08 -5.68 1.17
CA HIS A 83 1.02 -4.87 1.69
C HIS A 83 1.39 -3.78 0.69
N THR A 84 1.71 -2.59 1.18
CA THR A 84 2.01 -1.38 0.38
C THR A 84 3.03 -1.63 -0.73
N SER A 85 4.08 -2.42 -0.45
CA SER A 85 5.09 -2.79 -1.45
C SER A 85 4.52 -3.57 -2.64
N GLU A 86 3.61 -4.51 -2.38
CA GLU A 86 2.94 -5.28 -3.42
C GLU A 86 1.83 -4.43 -4.08
N PHE A 87 1.23 -3.49 -3.34
CA PHE A 87 0.24 -2.55 -3.85
C PHE A 87 0.84 -1.61 -4.89
N ILE A 88 2.00 -1.02 -4.59
CA ILE A 88 2.76 -0.17 -5.52
C ILE A 88 3.17 -1.00 -6.75
N LEU A 89 3.67 -2.22 -6.55
CA LEU A 89 4.03 -3.10 -7.66
C LEU A 89 2.84 -3.46 -8.54
N GLY A 90 1.70 -3.77 -7.92
CA GLY A 90 0.50 -4.20 -8.62
C GLY A 90 -0.24 -3.08 -9.35
N ASN A 91 -0.21 -1.86 -8.80
CA ASN A 91 -0.99 -0.73 -9.32
C ASN A 91 -0.16 0.32 -10.07
N PHE A 92 1.10 0.57 -9.70
CA PHE A 92 1.85 1.74 -10.17
C PHE A 92 3.11 1.40 -10.99
N HIS A 93 3.76 0.27 -10.73
CA HIS A 93 4.97 -0.11 -11.47
C HIS A 93 4.71 -0.23 -12.98
N GLU A 94 5.58 0.40 -13.79
CA GLU A 94 5.48 0.43 -15.26
C GLU A 94 4.17 1.06 -15.77
N ARG A 95 3.59 1.99 -14.99
CA ARG A 95 2.40 2.74 -15.38
C ARG A 95 2.76 4.20 -15.67
N ASP A 96 2.16 4.72 -16.73
CA ASP A 96 2.07 6.16 -16.96
C ASP A 96 1.03 6.75 -16.01
N LEU A 97 1.47 7.60 -15.10
CA LEU A 97 0.67 8.27 -14.07
C LEU A 97 0.96 9.78 -14.11
N THR A 98 1.31 10.33 -15.28
CA THR A 98 1.66 11.75 -15.47
C THR A 98 0.46 12.69 -15.32
N ASP A 99 -0.73 12.13 -15.19
CA ASP A 99 -1.99 12.78 -14.81
C ASP A 99 -2.25 12.75 -13.28
N THR A 100 -1.42 12.05 -12.50
CA THR A 100 -1.67 11.73 -11.10
C THR A 100 -0.54 12.22 -10.18
N VAL A 101 -0.91 12.80 -9.05
CA VAL A 101 -0.02 13.18 -7.95
C VAL A 101 -0.17 12.18 -6.81
N TYR A 102 0.95 11.67 -6.31
CA TYR A 102 0.96 10.72 -5.20
C TYR A 102 1.46 11.40 -3.92
N VAL A 103 0.58 11.60 -2.96
CA VAL A 103 0.87 12.17 -1.64
C VAL A 103 0.93 11.02 -0.64
N THR A 104 2.06 10.79 0.00
CA THR A 104 2.29 9.57 0.80
C THR A 104 3.05 9.84 2.10
N ALA A 105 2.56 9.27 3.20
CA ALA A 105 3.30 9.13 4.45
C ALA A 105 4.25 7.92 4.45
N SER A 106 4.02 6.95 3.56
CA SER A 106 4.82 5.73 3.49
C SER A 106 6.13 5.93 2.71
N PRO A 107 7.30 5.53 3.24
CA PRO A 107 8.58 5.63 2.54
C PRO A 107 8.78 4.49 1.52
N ILE A 108 7.82 3.58 1.35
CA ILE A 108 8.03 2.33 0.60
C ILE A 108 8.28 2.59 -0.88
N LEU A 109 7.58 3.56 -1.49
CA LEU A 109 7.82 3.90 -2.90
C LEU A 109 9.25 4.42 -3.08
N GLU A 110 9.65 5.41 -2.29
CA GLU A 110 10.98 6.00 -2.36
C GLU A 110 12.06 4.92 -2.17
N ARG A 111 11.96 4.11 -1.10
CA ARG A 111 13.01 3.13 -0.75
C ARG A 111 13.20 2.04 -1.79
N GLY A 112 12.21 1.81 -2.65
CA GLY A 112 12.26 0.86 -3.75
C GLY A 112 12.33 1.49 -5.13
N TYR A 113 12.37 2.83 -5.22
CA TYR A 113 12.43 3.55 -6.49
C TYR A 113 13.71 3.19 -7.26
N GLN A 114 13.66 3.18 -8.60
CA GLN A 114 14.75 2.82 -9.53
C GLN A 114 15.24 1.35 -9.51
N HIS A 115 14.99 0.60 -8.44
CA HIS A 115 15.47 -0.78 -8.31
C HIS A 115 14.34 -1.82 -8.26
N LYS A 116 13.12 -1.39 -7.92
CA LYS A 116 11.95 -2.27 -7.79
C LYS A 116 10.69 -1.68 -8.40
N TYR A 117 10.54 -0.37 -8.39
CA TYR A 117 9.38 0.32 -8.97
C TYR A 117 9.83 1.35 -9.99
N ASP A 118 8.99 1.55 -11.00
CA ASP A 118 9.19 2.53 -12.07
C ASP A 118 7.85 3.16 -12.49
N PRO A 119 7.14 3.85 -11.57
CA PRO A 119 5.95 4.62 -11.92
C PRO A 119 6.33 5.98 -12.49
N SER A 120 5.60 6.44 -13.51
CA SER A 120 5.76 7.79 -14.08
C SER A 120 4.71 8.75 -13.53
N PHE A 121 4.77 9.08 -12.23
CA PHE A 121 3.86 10.05 -11.62
C PHE A 121 4.08 11.48 -12.13
N HIS A 122 3.05 12.33 -12.09
CA HIS A 122 3.22 13.77 -12.29
C HIS A 122 4.15 14.36 -11.22
N ALA A 123 3.86 14.02 -9.96
CA ALA A 123 4.64 14.39 -8.80
C ALA A 123 4.43 13.36 -7.68
N VAL A 124 5.44 13.20 -6.83
CA VAL A 124 5.37 12.43 -5.59
C VAL A 124 5.70 13.37 -4.44
N VAL A 125 4.79 13.49 -3.47
CA VAL A 125 4.97 14.27 -2.25
C VAL A 125 5.20 13.29 -1.10
N ASN A 126 6.45 13.15 -0.68
CA ASN A 126 6.83 12.33 0.47
C ASN A 126 6.70 13.17 1.75
N VAL A 127 5.53 13.15 2.38
CA VAL A 127 5.20 14.09 3.49
C VAL A 127 6.21 14.01 4.65
N TRP A 128 6.77 12.83 4.89
CA TRP A 128 7.78 12.59 5.92
C TRP A 128 9.19 13.15 5.60
N GLN A 129 9.49 13.50 4.35
CA GLN A 129 10.76 14.14 3.95
C GLN A 129 10.68 15.67 3.89
N GLU A 130 9.46 16.18 3.79
CA GLU A 130 9.20 17.62 3.89
C GLU A 130 9.28 17.99 5.38
N ASP A 131 8.29 18.69 5.91
CA ASP A 131 8.23 19.08 7.33
C ASP A 131 7.05 18.37 8.06
N GLY A 132 6.50 17.32 7.46
CA GLY A 132 5.32 16.64 8.00
C GLY A 132 5.61 15.52 9.01
N TRP A 133 6.89 15.30 9.37
CA TRP A 133 7.28 14.28 10.34
C TRP A 133 7.04 14.76 11.77
N ASP A 134 6.35 13.94 12.56
CA ASP A 134 6.14 14.16 13.99
C ASP A 134 7.13 13.30 14.80
N ASP A 135 8.01 13.96 15.55
CA ASP A 135 9.04 13.30 16.37
C ASP A 135 8.48 12.65 17.66
N GLU A 136 7.32 13.09 18.15
CA GLU A 136 6.67 12.52 19.34
C GLU A 136 6.08 11.14 18.99
N TYR A 137 5.33 11.07 17.90
CA TYR A 137 4.65 9.86 17.44
C TYR A 137 5.47 9.05 16.44
N ASN A 138 6.62 9.56 16.00
CA ASN A 138 7.51 8.92 15.02
C ASN A 138 6.77 8.49 13.74
N THR A 139 5.92 9.39 13.24
CA THR A 139 5.09 9.16 12.05
C THR A 139 4.62 10.49 11.47
N VAL A 140 3.98 10.49 10.31
CA VAL A 140 3.23 11.65 9.81
C VAL A 140 1.82 11.55 10.37
N LEU A 141 1.32 12.60 11.03
CA LEU A 141 -0.03 12.59 11.61
C LEU A 141 -1.14 12.63 10.53
N PRO A 142 -2.34 12.11 10.81
CA PRO A 142 -3.49 12.20 9.89
C PRO A 142 -3.81 13.64 9.48
N GLU A 143 -3.79 14.57 10.43
CA GLU A 143 -4.07 15.99 10.20
C GLU A 143 -3.05 16.60 9.24
N THR A 144 -1.77 16.29 9.44
CA THR A 144 -0.69 16.69 8.53
C THR A 144 -0.87 16.09 7.14
N MET A 145 -1.25 14.81 7.03
CA MET A 145 -1.57 14.22 5.72
C MET A 145 -2.72 14.95 5.01
N VAL A 146 -3.75 15.40 5.75
CA VAL A 146 -4.85 16.18 5.19
C VAL A 146 -4.38 17.54 4.70
N GLU A 147 -3.54 18.24 5.46
CA GLU A 147 -2.96 19.54 5.06
C GLU A 147 -2.19 19.42 3.75
N TYR A 148 -1.26 18.46 3.66
CA TYR A 148 -0.48 18.22 2.44
C TYR A 148 -1.35 17.76 1.25
N ALA A 149 -2.43 17.02 1.51
CA ALA A 149 -3.37 16.65 0.47
C ALA A 149 -4.11 17.86 -0.09
N LEU A 150 -4.60 18.77 0.77
CA LEU A 150 -5.28 20.00 0.36
C LEU A 150 -4.32 20.92 -0.41
N GLU A 151 -3.09 21.09 0.05
CA GLU A 151 -2.07 21.84 -0.68
C GLU A 151 -1.78 21.24 -2.07
N ALA A 152 -1.77 19.90 -2.17
CA ALA A 152 -1.57 19.23 -3.45
C ALA A 152 -2.76 19.47 -4.41
N VAL A 153 -4.00 19.50 -3.91
CA VAL A 153 -5.18 19.86 -4.72
C VAL A 153 -5.04 21.27 -5.27
N GLU A 154 -4.65 22.24 -4.44
CA GLU A 154 -4.47 23.63 -4.86
C GLU A 154 -3.32 23.79 -5.85
N ARG A 155 -2.22 23.07 -5.64
CA ARG A 155 -1.02 23.12 -6.48
C ARG A 155 -1.23 22.44 -7.84
N TYR A 156 -2.04 21.39 -7.88
CA TYR A 156 -2.25 20.54 -9.05
C TYR A 156 -3.75 20.38 -9.39
N PRO A 157 -4.47 21.47 -9.72
CA PRO A 157 -5.94 21.48 -9.79
C PRO A 157 -6.54 20.64 -10.93
N ASN A 158 -5.73 20.19 -11.89
CA ASN A 158 -6.16 19.38 -13.03
C ASN A 158 -5.52 17.98 -13.01
N LYS A 159 -5.12 17.50 -11.84
CA LYS A 159 -4.49 16.19 -11.66
C LYS A 159 -5.33 15.34 -10.72
N ARG A 160 -5.28 14.03 -10.94
CA ARG A 160 -5.81 13.05 -9.99
C ARG A 160 -4.90 12.99 -8.77
N LEU A 161 -5.44 12.73 -7.59
CA LEU A 161 -4.65 12.59 -6.36
C LEU A 161 -4.81 11.20 -5.76
N VAL A 162 -3.69 10.57 -5.43
CA VAL A 162 -3.67 9.42 -4.52
C VAL A 162 -3.07 9.89 -3.20
N VAL A 163 -3.86 9.84 -2.12
CA VAL A 163 -3.45 10.24 -0.77
C VAL A 163 -3.33 9.00 0.10
N HIS A 164 -2.11 8.66 0.50
CA HIS A 164 -1.78 7.41 1.18
C HIS A 164 -1.37 7.66 2.63
N PHE A 165 -2.32 7.41 3.52
CA PHE A 165 -2.13 7.48 4.96
C PHE A 165 -1.48 6.20 5.46
N MET A 166 -0.57 6.32 6.44
CA MET A 166 -0.12 5.15 7.20
C MET A 166 -1.16 4.71 8.23
N GLN A 167 -2.05 5.61 8.66
CA GLN A 167 -3.10 5.29 9.63
C GLN A 167 -4.22 4.45 9.00
N PRO A 168 -4.92 3.61 9.79
CA PRO A 168 -4.84 3.46 11.25
C PRO A 168 -3.77 2.50 11.78
N HIS A 169 -2.72 2.17 11.00
CA HIS A 169 -1.57 1.42 11.51
C HIS A 169 -0.90 2.13 12.69
#